data_AF-A0A8C8RNU6-F1
#
_entry.id   AF-A0A8C8RNU6-F1
#
_cell.length_a   1.000
_cell.length_b   1.000
_cell.length_c   1.000
_cell.angle_alpha   90.00
_cell.angle_beta   90.00
_cell.angle_gamma   90.00
#
_symmetry.space_group_name_H-M   'P 1'
#
loop_
_entity.id
_entity.type
_entity.pdbx_description
1 polymer ?
#
loop_
_entity_poly.entity_id
_entity_poly.type
_entity_poly.pdbx_seq_one_letter_code
_entity_poly.pdbx_strand_id
1 'polypeptide(L)'
;LGWRVEVMEQLKELNKLLMAKEFQTRMEGVTLLLEHCKNNPQLVSANIIQIFDAFALRLQDANKKVNQHALEAIASMIPILRDGLQPVMVSLVTVVTDNLNSKSSGIYTAAVRVLNTMIANLDNVLLLQTFASRVRFSSGRAMQDITGHLSALVASVYPRKPQAVERHILPVLWYFLNNMIGNGVLPGRSGNVRTVVCKLAQSLHKEMGPSLEDHASSQPQHVMKSLQDLLDMELQ
;
A
#
# COMPACT_ATOMS: atom_id res chain seq x y z
N LEU A 1 26.93 -14.46 -25.45
CA LEU A 1 27.52 -15.08 -24.24
C LEU A 1 28.08 -14.03 -23.28
N GLY A 2 28.89 -13.06 -23.72
CA GLY A 2 29.44 -11.99 -22.86
C GLY A 2 28.40 -11.14 -22.11
N TRP A 3 27.36 -10.66 -22.79
CA TRP A 3 26.32 -9.83 -22.16
C TRP A 3 25.59 -10.54 -20.99
N ARG A 4 25.32 -11.85 -21.10
CA ARG A 4 24.70 -12.61 -20.00
C ARG A 4 25.62 -12.72 -18.79
N VAL A 5 26.92 -12.86 -19.00
CA VAL A 5 27.91 -12.92 -17.90
C VAL A 5 28.00 -11.58 -17.19
N GLU A 6 27.99 -10.48 -17.94
CA GLU A 6 27.99 -9.12 -17.38
C GLU A 6 26.75 -8.85 -16.52
N VAL A 7 25.55 -9.21 -17.01
CA VAL A 7 24.31 -9.08 -16.24
C VAL A 7 24.36 -9.89 -14.94
N MET A 8 24.85 -11.14 -15.00
CA MET A 8 24.97 -11.98 -13.80
C MET A 8 25.93 -11.38 -12.76
N GLU A 9 27.05 -10.80 -13.20
CA GLU A 9 28.00 -10.18 -12.27
C GLU A 9 27.44 -8.89 -11.65
N GLN A 10 26.72 -8.07 -12.42
CA GLN A 10 26.01 -6.90 -11.90
C GLN A 10 24.99 -7.29 -10.81
N LEU A 11 24.16 -8.32 -11.08
CA LEU A 11 23.17 -8.80 -10.11
C LEU A 11 23.84 -9.38 -8.86
N LYS A 12 24.96 -10.07 -9.02
CA LYS A 12 25.72 -10.65 -7.91
C LYS A 12 26.33 -9.59 -7.01
N GLU A 13 26.96 -8.56 -7.59
CA GLU A 13 27.52 -7.45 -6.82
C GLU A 13 26.40 -6.67 -6.11
N LEU A 14 25.30 -6.39 -6.80
CA LEU A 14 24.14 -5.75 -6.18
C LEU A 14 23.63 -6.55 -4.98
N ASN A 15 23.45 -7.87 -5.14
CA ASN A 15 22.96 -8.73 -4.06
C ASN A 15 23.94 -8.74 -2.87
N LYS A 16 25.25 -8.86 -3.13
CA LYS A 16 26.30 -8.80 -2.11
C LYS A 16 26.24 -7.50 -1.32
N LEU A 17 26.07 -6.34 -1.97
CA LEU A 17 25.95 -5.05 -1.28
C LEU A 17 24.66 -4.97 -0.47
N LEU A 18 23.52 -5.35 -1.06
CA LEU A 18 22.25 -5.36 -0.36
C LEU A 18 22.34 -6.24 0.89
N MET A 19 22.97 -7.41 0.82
CA MET A 19 23.04 -8.39 1.91
C MET A 19 24.23 -8.20 2.88
N ALA A 20 24.98 -7.11 2.76
CA ALA A 20 26.15 -6.85 3.58
C ALA A 20 25.83 -6.71 5.08
N LYS A 21 26.80 -7.04 5.94
CA LYS A 21 26.67 -6.94 7.39
C LYS A 21 26.67 -5.47 7.84
N GLU A 22 27.53 -4.66 7.23
CA GLU A 22 27.72 -3.25 7.48
C GLU A 22 26.57 -2.43 6.90
N PHE A 23 25.97 -1.56 7.71
CA PHE A 23 24.80 -0.80 7.25
C PHE A 23 25.15 0.19 6.13
N GLN A 24 26.38 0.71 6.09
CA GLN A 24 26.87 1.60 5.05
C GLN A 24 26.91 0.88 3.69
N THR A 25 27.43 -0.34 3.65
CA THR A 25 27.47 -1.15 2.42
C THR A 25 26.06 -1.51 1.94
N ARG A 26 25.11 -1.73 2.87
CA ARG A 26 23.70 -1.88 2.49
C ARG A 26 23.10 -0.60 1.90
N MET A 27 23.47 0.58 2.41
CA MET A 27 23.05 1.87 1.81
C MET A 27 23.59 2.01 0.39
N GLU A 28 24.86 1.64 0.16
CA GLU A 28 25.48 1.61 -1.17
C GLU A 28 24.71 0.68 -2.10
N GLY A 29 24.32 -0.52 -1.65
CA GLY A 29 23.49 -1.43 -2.43
C GLY A 29 22.12 -0.85 -2.82
N VAL A 30 21.46 -0.11 -1.91
CA VAL A 30 20.21 0.59 -2.21
C VAL A 30 20.42 1.69 -3.25
N THR A 31 21.50 2.47 -3.13
CA THR A 31 21.85 3.51 -4.09
C THR A 31 22.17 2.92 -5.46
N LEU A 32 22.94 1.82 -5.51
CA LEU A 32 23.27 1.12 -6.75
C LEU A 32 22.01 0.58 -7.46
N LEU A 33 21.05 0.01 -6.71
CA LEU A 33 19.78 -0.42 -7.29
C LEU A 33 19.04 0.74 -7.95
N LEU A 34 19.02 1.92 -7.31
CA LEU A 34 18.36 3.10 -7.88
C LEU A 34 19.05 3.55 -9.17
N GLU A 35 20.38 3.50 -9.21
CA GLU A 35 21.15 3.78 -10.43
C GLU A 35 20.86 2.76 -11.54
N HIS A 36 20.77 1.47 -11.22
CA HIS A 36 20.36 0.45 -12.19
C HIS A 36 18.95 0.70 -12.73
N CYS A 37 18.01 1.14 -11.90
CA CYS A 37 16.68 1.52 -12.37
C CYS A 37 16.75 2.70 -13.36
N LYS A 38 17.56 3.72 -13.07
CA LYS A 38 17.70 4.90 -13.94
C LYS A 38 18.41 4.58 -15.27
N ASN A 39 19.45 3.75 -15.21
CA ASN A 39 20.33 3.52 -16.35
C ASN A 39 19.89 2.34 -17.22
N ASN A 40 19.35 1.28 -16.61
CA ASN A 40 18.95 0.04 -17.29
C ASN A 40 17.64 -0.53 -16.68
N PRO A 41 16.51 0.20 -16.77
CA PRO A 41 15.25 -0.23 -16.15
C PRO A 41 14.77 -1.60 -16.65
N GLN A 42 15.00 -1.92 -17.93
CA GLN A 42 14.61 -3.21 -18.51
C GLN A 42 15.33 -4.40 -17.87
N LEU A 43 16.61 -4.23 -17.50
CA LEU A 43 17.37 -5.27 -16.79
C LEU A 43 16.78 -5.51 -15.40
N VAL A 44 16.42 -4.43 -14.70
CA VAL A 44 15.80 -4.51 -13.38
C VAL A 44 14.44 -5.19 -13.47
N SER A 45 13.58 -4.76 -14.40
CA SER A 45 12.25 -5.36 -14.61
C SER A 45 12.34 -6.84 -15.00
N ALA A 46 13.31 -7.23 -15.84
CA ALA A 46 13.51 -8.62 -16.24
C ALA A 46 13.96 -9.53 -15.07
N ASN A 47 14.58 -8.96 -14.02
CA ASN A 47 15.08 -9.69 -12.86
C ASN A 47 14.39 -9.24 -11.55
N ILE A 48 13.17 -8.70 -11.66
CA ILE A 48 12.53 -7.95 -10.57
C ILE A 48 12.35 -8.80 -9.31
N ILE A 49 11.97 -10.07 -9.46
CA ILE A 49 11.74 -10.99 -8.34
C ILE A 49 13.04 -11.19 -7.55
N GLN A 50 14.12 -11.61 -8.23
CA GLN A 50 15.43 -11.85 -7.59
C GLN A 50 15.97 -10.59 -6.89
N ILE A 51 15.83 -9.43 -7.53
CA ILE A 51 16.29 -8.16 -6.96
C ILE A 51 15.47 -7.78 -5.73
N PHE A 52 14.14 -7.90 -5.81
CA PHE A 52 13.24 -7.50 -4.72
C PHE A 52 13.24 -8.48 -3.55
N ASP A 53 13.57 -9.74 -3.75
CA ASP A 53 13.78 -10.69 -2.65
C ASP A 53 14.88 -10.21 -1.70
N ALA A 54 15.98 -9.65 -2.23
CA ALA A 54 17.03 -9.04 -1.44
C ALA A 54 16.67 -7.63 -0.94
N PHE A 55 16.07 -6.80 -1.80
CA PHE A 55 15.76 -5.40 -1.48
C PHE A 55 14.63 -5.25 -0.45
N ALA A 56 13.65 -6.16 -0.41
CA ALA A 56 12.58 -6.15 0.59
C ALA A 56 13.11 -6.19 2.03
N LEU A 57 14.24 -6.88 2.25
CA LEU A 57 14.93 -6.92 3.55
C LEU A 57 15.47 -5.55 3.97
N ARG A 58 15.73 -4.64 3.01
CA ARG A 58 16.15 -3.26 3.29
C ARG A 58 14.94 -2.39 3.64
N LEU A 59 13.78 -2.66 3.03
CA LEU A 59 12.51 -2.03 3.40
C LEU A 59 12.00 -2.47 4.79
N GLN A 60 12.66 -3.41 5.46
CA GLN A 60 12.40 -3.80 6.86
C GLN A 60 13.70 -3.84 7.68
N ASP A 61 14.72 -3.07 7.28
CA ASP A 61 16.03 -3.14 7.91
C ASP A 61 15.98 -2.74 9.40
N ALA A 62 16.69 -3.50 10.24
CA ALA A 62 16.83 -3.16 11.66
C ALA A 62 17.50 -1.78 11.86
N ASN A 63 18.37 -1.37 10.93
CA ASN A 63 18.92 -0.04 10.93
C ASN A 63 17.94 0.95 10.28
N LYS A 64 17.41 1.88 11.09
CA LYS A 64 16.42 2.87 10.65
C LYS A 64 16.89 3.75 9.49
N LYS A 65 18.19 4.04 9.36
CA LYS A 65 18.72 4.84 8.25
C LYS A 65 18.66 4.06 6.94
N VAL A 66 19.03 2.77 6.96
CA VAL A 66 18.91 1.89 5.79
C VAL A 66 17.45 1.72 5.39
N ASN A 67 16.57 1.51 6.37
CA ASN A 67 15.14 1.36 6.12
C ASN A 67 14.51 2.61 5.48
N GLN A 68 14.78 3.79 6.04
CA GLN A 68 14.32 5.05 5.48
C GLN A 68 14.88 5.27 4.07
N HIS A 69 16.19 5.05 3.86
CA HIS A 69 16.81 5.22 2.54
C HIS A 69 16.23 4.26 1.50
N ALA A 70 15.93 3.02 1.87
CA ALA A 70 15.28 2.06 1.00
C ALA A 70 13.85 2.52 0.61
N LEU A 71 13.06 3.03 1.56
CA LEU A 71 11.74 3.59 1.30
C LEU A 71 11.82 4.81 0.37
N GLU A 72 12.81 5.67 0.57
CA GLU A 72 13.02 6.83 -0.27
C GLU A 72 13.45 6.46 -1.70
N ALA A 73 14.30 5.44 -1.82
CA ALA A 73 14.76 4.90 -3.07
C ALA A 73 13.63 4.23 -3.86
N ILE A 74 12.81 3.37 -3.24
CA ILE A 74 11.67 2.73 -3.93
C ILE A 74 10.63 3.75 -4.38
N ALA A 75 10.38 4.81 -3.60
CA ALA A 75 9.54 5.92 -4.05
C ALA A 75 10.07 6.56 -5.35
N SER A 76 11.38 6.58 -5.56
CA SER A 76 12.01 7.10 -6.77
C SER A 76 12.05 6.08 -7.92
N MET A 77 12.04 4.78 -7.61
CA MET A 77 12.03 3.70 -8.61
C MET A 77 10.64 3.45 -9.20
N ILE A 78 9.56 3.65 -8.43
CA ILE A 78 8.18 3.37 -8.88
C ILE A 78 7.82 4.03 -10.23
N PRO A 79 8.06 5.34 -10.45
CA PRO A 79 7.73 6.00 -11.72
C PRO A 79 8.56 5.49 -12.90
N ILE A 80 9.73 4.89 -12.62
CA ILE A 80 10.66 4.36 -13.62
C ILE A 80 10.25 2.94 -14.02
N LEU A 81 9.97 2.09 -13.03
CA LEU A 81 9.70 0.67 -13.25
C LEU A 81 8.23 0.39 -13.61
N ARG A 82 7.28 1.20 -13.13
CA ARG A 82 5.84 1.11 -13.42
C ARG A 82 5.32 -0.34 -13.36
N ASP A 83 4.75 -0.84 -14.46
CA ASP A 83 4.18 -2.19 -14.56
C ASP A 83 5.21 -3.31 -14.36
N GLY A 84 6.51 -3.01 -14.51
CA GLY A 84 7.59 -3.93 -14.15
C GLY A 84 7.60 -4.32 -12.66
N LEU A 85 6.92 -3.57 -11.79
CA LEU A 85 6.73 -3.91 -10.37
C LEU A 85 5.57 -4.89 -10.13
N GLN A 86 4.72 -5.17 -11.11
CA GLN A 86 3.54 -6.00 -10.94
C GLN A 86 3.84 -7.38 -10.31
N PRO A 87 4.93 -8.10 -10.68
CA PRO A 87 5.25 -9.40 -10.07
C PRO A 87 5.53 -9.35 -8.56
N VAL A 88 5.94 -8.18 -8.05
CA VAL A 88 6.33 -7.98 -6.64
C VAL A 88 5.38 -7.02 -5.91
N MET A 89 4.26 -6.63 -6.53
CA MET A 89 3.34 -5.62 -6.00
C MET A 89 2.81 -5.99 -4.61
N VAL A 90 2.35 -7.23 -4.44
CA VAL A 90 1.71 -7.69 -3.19
C VAL A 90 2.69 -7.69 -2.02
N SER A 91 3.91 -8.22 -2.23
CA SER A 91 4.95 -8.23 -1.20
C SER A 91 5.44 -6.83 -0.90
N LEU A 92 5.63 -5.99 -1.93
CA LEU A 92 6.04 -4.61 -1.77
C LEU A 92 5.03 -3.78 -0.96
N VAL A 93 3.74 -3.85 -1.31
CA VAL A 93 2.68 -3.16 -0.54
C VAL A 93 2.64 -3.66 0.89
N THR A 94 2.75 -4.98 1.11
CA THR A 94 2.77 -5.56 2.46
C THR A 94 3.87 -4.92 3.31
N VAL A 95 5.10 -4.96 2.82
CA VAL A 95 6.27 -4.43 3.52
C VAL A 95 6.17 -2.91 3.74
N VAL A 96 5.75 -2.13 2.74
CA VAL A 96 5.59 -0.68 2.87
C VAL A 96 4.51 -0.34 3.89
N THR A 97 3.39 -1.05 3.90
CA THR A 97 2.31 -0.79 4.85
C THR A 97 2.71 -1.08 6.30
N ASP A 98 3.57 -2.08 6.54
CA ASP A 98 4.07 -2.38 7.89
C ASP A 98 4.93 -1.23 8.45
N ASN A 99 5.62 -0.48 7.57
CA ASN A 99 6.43 0.68 7.97
C ASN A 99 5.59 1.88 8.44
N LEU A 100 4.28 1.94 8.13
CA LEU A 100 3.39 3.02 8.58
C LEU A 100 3.18 3.02 10.11
N ASN A 101 3.41 1.88 10.76
CA ASN A 101 3.37 1.77 12.22
C ASN A 101 4.70 2.14 12.89
N SER A 102 5.72 2.56 12.12
CA SER A 102 7.00 2.97 12.68
C SER A 102 6.87 4.22 13.56
N LYS A 103 7.57 4.21 14.70
CA LYS A 103 7.71 5.39 15.57
C LYS A 103 8.67 6.44 14.99
N SER A 104 9.44 6.09 13.96
CA SER A 104 10.33 7.03 13.28
C SER A 104 9.51 7.86 12.28
N SER A 105 9.48 9.18 12.48
CA SER A 105 8.76 10.09 11.59
C SER A 105 9.30 10.04 10.16
N GLY A 106 10.61 9.88 9.98
CA GLY A 106 11.24 9.75 8.66
C GLY A 106 10.80 8.51 7.90
N ILE A 107 10.78 7.35 8.57
CA ILE A 107 10.30 6.08 8.00
C ILE A 107 8.81 6.18 7.65
N TYR A 108 8.00 6.70 8.58
CA TYR A 108 6.57 6.90 8.35
C TYR A 108 6.33 7.80 7.12
N THR A 109 7.01 8.94 7.04
CA THR A 109 6.87 9.91 5.94
C THR A 109 7.29 9.30 4.61
N ALA A 110 8.40 8.55 4.60
CA ALA A 110 8.86 7.85 3.41
C ALA A 110 7.86 6.76 2.98
N ALA A 111 7.29 5.98 3.90
CA ALA A 111 6.28 4.97 3.60
C ALA A 111 4.98 5.58 3.03
N VAL A 112 4.48 6.67 3.61
CA VAL A 112 3.34 7.43 3.06
C VAL A 112 3.66 7.94 1.66
N ARG A 113 4.87 8.47 1.43
CA ARG A 113 5.32 8.89 0.10
C ARG A 113 5.29 7.74 -0.89
N VAL A 114 5.74 6.55 -0.51
CA VAL A 114 5.68 5.36 -1.37
C VAL A 114 4.24 5.04 -1.77
N LEU A 115 3.29 5.00 -0.83
CA LEU A 115 1.89 4.73 -1.16
C LEU A 115 1.29 5.76 -2.11
N ASN A 116 1.55 7.05 -1.87
CA ASN A 116 1.11 8.12 -2.77
C ASN A 116 1.73 7.99 -4.17
N THR A 117 3.02 7.67 -4.26
CA THR A 117 3.69 7.47 -5.55
C THR A 117 3.12 6.26 -6.29
N MET A 118 2.79 5.17 -5.59
CA MET A 118 2.13 4.01 -6.19
C MET A 118 0.81 4.43 -6.85
N ILE A 119 -0.08 5.10 -6.12
CA ILE A 119 -1.39 5.56 -6.61
C ILE A 119 -1.25 6.51 -7.81
N ALA A 120 -0.20 7.32 -7.84
CA ALA A 120 0.03 8.26 -8.94
C ALA A 120 0.59 7.60 -10.22
N ASN A 121 1.22 6.41 -10.13
CA ASN A 121 2.02 5.86 -11.24
C ASN A 121 1.64 4.44 -11.66
N LEU A 122 0.88 3.71 -10.85
CA LEU A 122 0.53 2.30 -11.08
C LEU A 122 -0.97 2.13 -11.31
N ASP A 123 -1.38 0.95 -11.74
CA ASP A 123 -2.80 0.67 -11.97
C ASP A 123 -3.61 0.72 -10.67
N ASN A 124 -4.55 1.67 -10.59
CA ASN A 124 -5.38 1.88 -9.41
C ASN A 124 -6.36 0.73 -9.13
N VAL A 125 -6.74 -0.07 -10.12
CA VAL A 125 -7.60 -1.24 -9.88
C VAL A 125 -6.81 -2.30 -9.11
N LEU A 126 -5.58 -2.57 -9.52
CA LEU A 126 -4.68 -3.49 -8.84
C LEU A 126 -4.32 -3.01 -7.44
N LEU A 127 -4.02 -1.72 -7.28
CA LEU A 127 -3.75 -1.13 -5.96
C LEU A 127 -4.97 -1.20 -5.04
N LEU A 128 -6.17 -0.90 -5.55
CA LEU A 128 -7.42 -1.00 -4.81
C LEU A 128 -7.63 -2.41 -4.26
N GLN A 129 -7.47 -3.43 -5.10
CA GLN A 129 -7.56 -4.84 -4.66
C GLN A 129 -6.50 -5.16 -3.61
N THR A 130 -5.25 -4.74 -3.83
CA THR A 130 -4.12 -5.05 -2.95
C THR A 130 -4.29 -4.40 -1.58
N PHE A 131 -4.66 -3.12 -1.54
CA PHE A 131 -4.89 -2.38 -0.31
C PHE A 131 -6.09 -2.94 0.46
N ALA A 132 -7.20 -3.24 -0.24
CA ALA A 132 -8.38 -3.84 0.38
C ALA A 132 -8.05 -5.18 1.07
N SER A 133 -7.23 -6.02 0.44
CA SER A 133 -6.79 -7.28 1.03
C SER A 133 -5.96 -7.11 2.32
N ARG A 134 -5.23 -5.98 2.45
CA ARG A 134 -4.36 -5.70 3.59
C ARG A 134 -5.10 -5.18 4.82
N VAL A 135 -6.23 -4.48 4.65
CA VAL A 135 -6.96 -3.84 5.76
C VAL A 135 -7.20 -4.80 6.94
N ARG A 136 -7.64 -6.03 6.64
CA ARG A 136 -7.93 -7.04 7.68
C ARG A 136 -6.69 -7.51 8.45
N PHE A 137 -5.50 -7.37 7.89
CA PHE A 137 -4.23 -7.79 8.49
C PHE A 137 -3.40 -6.63 9.04
N SER A 138 -3.83 -5.39 8.86
CA SER A 138 -3.17 -4.19 9.41
C SER A 138 -3.79 -3.75 10.74
N SER A 139 -3.11 -2.90 11.48
CA SER A 139 -3.62 -2.31 12.72
C SER A 139 -3.02 -0.93 12.94
N GLY A 140 -3.55 -0.17 13.91
CA GLY A 140 -3.01 1.14 14.25
C GLY A 140 -3.08 2.12 13.10
N ARG A 141 -1.99 2.89 12.94
CA ARG A 141 -1.89 3.94 11.93
C ARG A 141 -1.88 3.36 10.51
N ALA A 142 -1.21 2.23 10.30
CA ALA A 142 -1.18 1.56 9.00
C ALA A 142 -2.59 1.27 8.46
N MET A 143 -3.48 0.75 9.31
CA MET A 143 -4.87 0.51 8.90
C MET A 143 -5.59 1.81 8.54
N GLN A 144 -5.41 2.86 9.34
CA GLN A 144 -6.04 4.16 9.09
C GLN A 144 -5.59 4.73 7.74
N ASP A 145 -4.28 4.74 7.49
CA ASP A 145 -3.70 5.23 6.24
C ASP A 145 -4.19 4.44 5.03
N ILE A 146 -4.13 3.10 5.08
CA ILE A 146 -4.61 2.26 3.98
C ILE A 146 -6.09 2.56 3.70
N THR A 147 -6.92 2.62 4.74
CA THR A 147 -8.35 2.90 4.61
C THR A 147 -8.60 4.29 4.00
N GLY A 148 -7.83 5.30 4.42
CA GLY A 148 -7.91 6.64 3.85
C GLY A 148 -7.52 6.69 2.36
N HIS A 149 -6.51 5.91 1.94
CA HIS A 149 -6.15 5.80 0.52
C HIS A 149 -7.21 5.02 -0.27
N LEU A 150 -7.87 4.02 0.32
CA LEU A 150 -8.98 3.31 -0.32
C LEU A 150 -10.11 4.26 -0.70
N SER A 151 -10.44 5.26 0.15
CA SER A 151 -11.43 6.28 -0.21
C SER A 151 -11.05 7.03 -1.49
N ALA A 152 -9.78 7.44 -1.63
CA ALA A 152 -9.32 8.11 -2.85
C ALA A 152 -9.33 7.17 -4.07
N LEU A 153 -8.98 5.90 -3.87
CA LEU A 153 -9.00 4.90 -4.93
C LEU A 153 -10.43 4.61 -5.41
N VAL A 154 -11.43 4.56 -4.52
CA VAL A 154 -12.85 4.43 -4.89
C VAL A 154 -13.25 5.48 -5.91
N ALA A 155 -13.01 6.77 -5.62
CA ALA A 155 -13.32 7.87 -6.53
C ALA A 155 -12.61 7.76 -7.89
N SER A 156 -11.39 7.21 -7.92
CA SER A 156 -10.64 7.04 -9.17
C SER A 156 -11.04 5.80 -9.99
N VAL A 157 -11.47 4.73 -9.31
CA VAL A 157 -11.72 3.41 -9.92
C VAL A 157 -13.19 3.22 -10.27
N TYR A 158 -14.12 3.70 -9.43
CA TYR A 158 -15.55 3.46 -9.62
C TYR A 158 -16.06 3.90 -11.00
N PRO A 159 -15.75 5.10 -11.52
CA PRO A 159 -16.24 5.54 -12.84
C PRO A 159 -15.77 4.67 -14.01
N ARG A 160 -14.66 3.94 -13.82
CA ARG A 160 -14.03 3.10 -14.86
C ARG A 160 -14.36 1.62 -14.71
N LYS A 161 -14.52 1.15 -13.47
CA LYS A 161 -14.71 -0.27 -13.15
C LYS A 161 -15.50 -0.45 -11.83
N PRO A 162 -16.81 -0.15 -11.83
CA PRO A 162 -17.67 -0.24 -10.64
C PRO A 162 -17.58 -1.60 -9.91
N GLN A 163 -17.60 -2.69 -10.69
CA GLN A 163 -17.54 -4.06 -10.19
C GLN A 163 -16.28 -4.34 -9.33
N ALA A 164 -15.16 -3.67 -9.59
CA ALA A 164 -13.95 -3.85 -8.77
C ALA A 164 -14.13 -3.23 -7.38
N VAL A 165 -14.78 -2.06 -7.31
CA VAL A 165 -15.09 -1.38 -6.05
C VAL A 165 -16.11 -2.19 -5.26
N GLU A 166 -17.19 -2.64 -5.89
CA GLU A 166 -18.20 -3.48 -5.25
C GLU A 166 -17.58 -4.77 -4.68
N ARG A 167 -16.75 -5.45 -5.47
CA ARG A 167 -16.13 -6.72 -5.08
C ARG A 167 -15.12 -6.58 -3.95
N HIS A 168 -14.34 -5.50 -3.91
CA HIS A 168 -13.19 -5.39 -3.00
C HIS A 168 -13.40 -4.41 -1.85
N ILE A 169 -14.15 -3.33 -2.05
CA ILE A 169 -14.32 -2.27 -1.05
C ILE A 169 -15.55 -2.49 -0.18
N LEU A 170 -16.69 -2.92 -0.74
CA LEU A 170 -17.87 -3.18 0.09
C LEU A 170 -17.58 -4.19 1.21
N PRO A 171 -16.87 -5.33 0.98
CA PRO A 171 -16.51 -6.25 2.07
C PRO A 171 -15.57 -5.64 3.12
N VAL A 172 -14.85 -4.56 2.79
CA VAL A 172 -14.02 -3.80 3.73
C VAL A 172 -14.90 -2.88 4.57
N LEU A 173 -15.83 -2.14 3.94
CA LEU A 173 -16.81 -1.31 4.65
C LEU A 173 -17.63 -2.17 5.62
N TRP A 174 -18.20 -3.28 5.16
CA TRP A 174 -18.98 -4.20 6.00
C TRP A 174 -18.15 -4.77 7.13
N TYR A 175 -16.88 -5.10 6.90
CA TYR A 175 -15.97 -5.52 7.96
C TYR A 175 -15.88 -4.45 9.06
N PHE A 176 -15.68 -3.18 8.71
CA PHE A 176 -15.63 -2.13 9.72
C PHE A 176 -16.95 -1.97 10.46
N LEU A 177 -18.07 -1.83 9.74
CA LEU A 177 -19.37 -1.59 10.36
C LEU A 177 -19.84 -2.73 11.27
N ASN A 178 -19.48 -3.98 10.97
CA ASN A 178 -19.79 -5.12 11.84
C ASN A 178 -18.90 -5.20 13.09
N ASN A 179 -17.68 -4.65 13.05
CA ASN A 179 -16.67 -4.87 14.11
C ASN A 179 -16.37 -3.62 14.94
N MET A 180 -16.73 -2.43 14.47
CA MET A 180 -16.54 -1.20 15.23
C MET A 180 -17.49 -1.17 16.43
N ILE A 181 -16.95 -0.83 17.60
CA ILE A 181 -17.71 -0.62 18.83
C ILE A 181 -17.62 0.85 19.23
N GLY A 182 -18.74 1.39 19.72
CA GLY A 182 -18.84 2.76 20.22
C GLY A 182 -18.36 3.78 19.19
N ASN A 183 -17.37 4.60 19.56
CA ASN A 183 -16.85 5.67 18.72
C ASN A 183 -15.83 5.22 17.64
N GLY A 184 -15.98 4.00 17.10
CA GLY A 184 -15.16 3.47 16.00
C GLY A 184 -13.85 2.82 16.45
N VAL A 185 -13.87 2.17 17.61
CA VAL A 185 -12.76 1.33 18.08
C VAL A 185 -12.97 -0.10 17.61
N LEU A 186 -11.92 -0.74 17.09
CA LEU A 186 -11.95 -2.17 16.74
C LEU A 186 -11.43 -3.02 17.91
N PRO A 187 -12.18 -4.02 18.39
CA PRO A 187 -11.73 -4.91 19.46
C PRO A 187 -10.37 -5.53 19.17
N GLY A 188 -9.47 -5.51 20.17
CA GLY A 188 -8.12 -6.08 20.05
C GLY A 188 -7.18 -5.32 19.12
N ARG A 189 -7.56 -4.14 18.61
CA ARG A 189 -6.70 -3.29 17.78
C ARG A 189 -6.56 -1.89 18.39
N SER A 190 -5.37 -1.31 18.28
CA SER A 190 -5.14 0.09 18.65
C SER A 190 -5.59 1.02 17.52
N GLY A 191 -6.16 2.16 17.87
CA GLY A 191 -6.54 3.22 16.94
C GLY A 191 -8.06 3.37 16.73
N ASN A 192 -8.49 4.61 16.58
CA ASN A 192 -9.86 4.95 16.20
C ASN A 192 -9.95 5.01 14.66
N VAL A 193 -10.83 4.20 14.06
CA VAL A 193 -10.99 4.16 12.60
C VAL A 193 -12.21 4.93 12.11
N ARG A 194 -13.03 5.51 13.01
CA ARG A 194 -14.29 6.20 12.66
C ARG A 194 -14.11 7.22 11.55
N THR A 195 -13.11 8.10 11.65
CA THR A 195 -12.87 9.17 10.67
C THR A 195 -12.57 8.61 9.28
N VAL A 196 -11.71 7.58 9.19
CA VAL A 196 -11.32 7.00 7.90
C VAL A 196 -12.43 6.11 7.32
N VAL A 197 -13.20 5.44 8.16
CA VAL A 197 -14.36 4.64 7.73
C VAL A 197 -15.49 5.55 7.27
N CYS A 198 -15.73 6.67 7.97
CA CYS A 198 -16.65 7.72 7.53
C CYS A 198 -16.28 8.22 6.14
N LYS A 199 -15.01 8.61 5.93
CA LYS A 199 -14.51 9.04 4.62
C LYS A 199 -14.67 7.97 3.53
N LEU A 200 -14.47 6.69 3.87
CA LEU A 200 -14.69 5.58 2.94
C LEU A 200 -16.19 5.42 2.60
N ALA A 201 -17.07 5.44 3.59
CA ALA A 201 -18.52 5.37 3.41
C ALA A 201 -19.04 6.53 2.55
N GLN A 202 -18.59 7.75 2.83
CA GLN A 202 -18.92 8.95 2.05
C GLN A 202 -18.44 8.83 0.61
N SER A 203 -17.20 8.38 0.39
CA SER A 203 -16.69 8.19 -0.97
C SER A 203 -17.48 7.13 -1.73
N LEU A 204 -17.91 6.05 -1.08
CA LEU A 204 -18.77 5.05 -1.70
C LEU A 204 -20.15 5.62 -2.00
N HIS A 205 -20.77 6.33 -1.05
CA HIS A 205 -22.08 6.94 -1.24
C HIS A 205 -22.08 7.95 -2.38
N LYS A 206 -21.04 8.78 -2.47
CA LYS A 206 -20.87 9.76 -3.54
C LYS A 206 -20.78 9.12 -4.93
N GLU A 207 -20.02 8.03 -5.06
CA GLU A 207 -19.78 7.40 -6.36
C GLU A 207 -20.89 6.41 -6.75
N MET A 208 -21.43 5.66 -5.79
CA MET A 208 -22.45 4.61 -6.02
C MET A 208 -23.89 5.14 -5.94
N GLY A 209 -24.13 6.21 -5.19
CA GLY A 209 -25.47 6.71 -4.90
C GLY A 209 -26.38 5.63 -4.29
N PRO A 210 -27.63 5.48 -4.78
CA PRO A 210 -28.61 4.52 -4.25
C PRO A 210 -28.13 3.06 -4.27
N SER A 211 -27.21 2.69 -5.16
CA SER A 211 -26.68 1.32 -5.23
C SER A 211 -25.99 0.90 -3.93
N LEU A 212 -25.41 1.85 -3.17
CA LEU A 212 -24.84 1.54 -1.85
C LEU A 212 -25.92 1.07 -0.86
N GLU A 213 -27.09 1.69 -0.88
CA GLU A 213 -28.23 1.32 -0.05
C GLU A 213 -28.81 -0.04 -0.46
N ASP A 214 -28.89 -0.31 -1.76
CA ASP A 214 -29.31 -1.62 -2.28
C ASP A 214 -28.39 -2.73 -1.75
N HIS A 215 -27.07 -2.52 -1.77
CA HIS A 215 -26.12 -3.47 -1.19
C HIS A 215 -26.24 -3.55 0.34
N ALA A 216 -26.45 -2.42 1.01
CA ALA A 216 -26.62 -2.37 2.47
C ALA A 216 -27.90 -3.10 2.93
N SER A 217 -28.95 -3.16 2.11
CA SER A 217 -30.19 -3.89 2.42
C SER A 217 -29.99 -5.38 2.70
N SER A 218 -28.90 -5.96 2.20
CA SER A 218 -28.50 -7.36 2.46
C SER A 218 -27.74 -7.55 3.77
N GLN A 219 -27.39 -6.47 4.47
CA GLN A 219 -26.62 -6.48 5.72
C GLN A 219 -27.55 -6.49 6.95
N PRO A 220 -27.06 -6.92 8.13
CA PRO A 220 -27.83 -6.82 9.37
C PRO A 220 -28.24 -5.38 9.71
N GLN A 221 -29.39 -5.20 10.38
CA GLN A 221 -29.94 -3.87 10.72
C GLN A 221 -28.95 -2.94 11.45
N HIS A 222 -28.10 -3.48 12.33
CA HIS A 222 -27.11 -2.67 13.05
C HIS A 222 -26.03 -2.09 12.12
N VAL A 223 -25.66 -2.81 11.05
CA VAL A 223 -24.73 -2.34 10.02
C VAL A 223 -25.34 -1.21 9.21
N MET A 224 -26.61 -1.37 8.80
CA MET A 224 -27.34 -0.33 8.07
C MET A 224 -27.46 0.95 8.91
N LYS A 225 -27.83 0.81 10.19
CA LYS A 225 -27.88 1.95 11.11
C LYS A 225 -26.52 2.63 11.26
N SER A 226 -25.46 1.86 11.42
CA SER A 226 -24.10 2.39 11.54
C SER A 226 -23.63 3.08 10.25
N LEU A 227 -24.06 2.59 9.07
CA LEU A 227 -23.81 3.26 7.80
C LEU A 227 -24.49 4.62 7.76
N GLN A 228 -25.79 4.68 8.09
CA GLN A 228 -26.55 5.92 8.13
C GLN A 228 -25.92 6.93 9.10
N ASP A 229 -25.60 6.49 10.32
CA ASP A 229 -24.98 7.32 11.35
C ASP A 229 -23.64 7.93 10.89
N LEU A 230 -22.89 7.26 10.00
CA LEU A 230 -21.65 7.80 9.41
C LEU A 230 -21.91 8.78 8.27
N LEU A 231 -22.91 8.52 7.43
CA LEU A 231 -23.27 9.40 6.31
C LEU A 231 -23.86 10.73 6.81
N ASP A 232 -24.63 10.69 7.90
CA ASP A 232 -25.23 11.88 8.50
C ASP A 232 -24.20 12.81 9.17
N MET A 233 -22.97 12.35 9.44
CA MET A 233 -21.90 13.18 10.01
C MET A 233 -21.44 14.33 9.10
N GLU A 234 -21.78 14.30 7.80
CA GLU A 234 -21.46 15.38 6.85
C GLU A 234 -22.48 16.54 6.90
N LEU A 235 -23.65 16.31 7.50
CA LEU A 235 -24.75 17.29 7.57
C LEU A 235 -24.69 18.19 8.81
N GLN A 236 -23.59 18.15 9.58
CA GLN A 236 -23.31 19.01 10.75
C GLN A 236 -21.99 19.77 10.56
#